data_AF-A0A7L4FVF5-F1
#
_entry.id   AF-A0A7L4FVF5-F1
#
_cell.length_a   1.000
_cell.length_b   1.000
_cell.length_c   1.000
_cell.angle_alpha   90.00
_cell.angle_beta   90.00
_cell.angle_gamma   90.00
#
_symmetry.space_group_name_H-M   'P 1'
#
loop_
_entity.id
_entity.type
_entity.pdbx_description
1 polymer ?
#
loop_
_entity_poly.entity_id
_entity_poly.type
_entity_poly.pdbx_seq_one_letter_code
_entity_poly.pdbx_strand_id
1 'polypeptide(L)' 'VGVHKRGCNGRSYTLEYTKSKGHSDKEVVQDGIFVERKAQLTLVGTEMDYVEDKLFSEFVFSNPNIKGTCGCGESFNI' A
#
# COMPACT_ATOMS: atom_id res chain seq x y z
N VAL A 1 -4.40 -2.86 4.46
CA VAL A 1 -3.19 -2.38 3.74
C VAL A 1 -2.04 -2.31 4.71
N GLY A 2 -1.03 -3.14 4.45
CA GLY A 2 0.22 -3.20 5.19
C GLY A 2 1.42 -2.82 4.33
N VAL A 3 2.57 -2.66 4.97
CA VAL A 3 3.86 -2.44 4.30
C VAL A 3 4.87 -3.44 4.86
N HIS A 4 5.36 -4.33 4.00
CA HIS A 4 6.36 -5.34 4.35
C HIS A 4 7.75 -4.95 3.86
N LYS A 5 8.77 -5.34 4.61
CA LYS A 5 10.16 -5.18 4.17
C LYS A 5 10.48 -6.27 3.14
N ARG A 6 10.90 -5.88 1.93
CA ARG A 6 11.29 -6.76 0.83
C ARG A 6 12.75 -6.47 0.45
N GLY A 7 13.63 -7.47 0.59
CA GLY A 7 15.08 -7.32 0.36
C GLY A 7 15.81 -6.49 1.43
N CYS A 8 17.03 -6.03 1.13
CA CYS A 8 17.87 -5.31 2.10
C CYS A 8 17.26 -3.99 2.56
N ASN A 9 16.69 -3.20 1.64
CA ASN A 9 16.17 -1.85 1.90
C ASN A 9 14.80 -1.54 1.26
N GLY A 10 14.21 -2.50 0.53
CA GLY A 10 12.94 -2.29 -0.16
C GLY A 10 11.74 -2.49 0.78
N ARG A 11 10.64 -1.83 0.45
CA ARG A 11 9.33 -2.01 1.07
C ARG A 11 8.31 -2.38 -0.02
N SER A 12 7.31 -3.18 0.30
CA SER A 12 6.22 -3.55 -0.61
C SER A 12 4.87 -3.35 0.07
N TYR A 13 3.85 -2.97 -0.70
CA TYR A 13 2.48 -2.91 -0.22
C TYR A 13 1.88 -4.30 -0.13
N THR A 14 1.01 -4.51 0.85
CA THR A 14 0.26 -5.76 1.01
C THR A 14 -1.21 -5.46 1.23
N LEU A 15 -2.04 -6.15 0.45
CA LEU A 15 -3.50 -6.06 0.47
C LEU A 15 -4.05 -7.40 0.93
N GLU A 16 -4.87 -7.36 1.98
CA GLU A 16 -5.55 -8.54 2.51
C GLU A 16 -7.02 -8.19 2.71
N TYR A 17 -7.89 -9.14 2.34
CA TYR A 17 -9.32 -9.01 2.60
C TYR A 17 -9.60 -9.30 4.06
N THR A 18 -10.29 -8.39 4.73
CA THR A 18 -10.78 -8.59 6.09
C THR A 18 -12.23 -8.17 6.22
N LYS A 19 -12.97 -8.84 7.11
CA LYS A 19 -14.34 -8.48 7.48
C LYS A 19 -14.39 -7.55 8.69
N SER A 20 -13.28 -7.41 9.41
CA SER A 20 -13.20 -6.61 10.63
C SER A 20 -11.88 -5.85 10.72
N LYS A 21 -11.96 -4.70 11.37
CA LYS A 21 -10.81 -3.86 11.71
C LYS A 21 -9.93 -4.58 12.74
N GLY A 22 -8.63 -4.67 12.50
CA GLY A 22 -7.67 -5.10 13.52
C GLY A 22 -7.57 -4.07 14.65
N HIS A 23 -7.20 -4.52 15.86
CA HIS A 23 -7.17 -3.66 17.05
C HIS A 23 -6.31 -2.40 16.89
N SER A 24 -5.25 -2.47 16.09
CA SER A 24 -4.34 -1.35 15.83
C SER A 24 -4.56 -0.68 14.47
N ASP A 25 -5.51 -1.15 13.67
CA ASP A 25 -5.72 -0.59 12.35
C ASP A 25 -6.43 0.75 12.45
N LYS A 26 -6.25 1.58 11.43
CA LYS A 26 -7.04 2.79 11.25
C LYS A 26 -7.86 2.63 9.98
N GLU A 27 -9.13 2.94 10.10
CA GLU A 27 -10.05 2.90 8.97
C GLU A 27 -9.94 4.21 8.20
N VAL A 28 -9.83 4.08 6.89
CA VAL A 28 -9.97 5.18 5.93
C VAL A 28 -11.43 5.20 5.51
N VAL A 29 -12.17 6.18 6.05
CA VAL A 29 -13.63 6.28 5.98
C VAL A 29 -14.14 6.40 4.53
N GLN A 30 -13.32 6.87 3.60
CA GLN A 30 -13.71 7.11 2.22
C GLN A 30 -13.98 5.81 1.44
N ASP A 31 -13.24 4.73 1.74
CA ASP A 31 -13.24 3.51 0.92
C ASP A 31 -13.44 2.21 1.73
N GLY A 32 -13.67 2.32 3.04
CA GLY A 32 -13.79 1.16 3.94
C GLY A 32 -12.48 0.37 4.08
N ILE A 33 -11.35 1.03 3.81
CA ILE A 33 -10.02 0.41 3.82
C ILE A 33 -9.41 0.50 5.21
N PHE A 34 -8.88 -0.61 5.72
CA PHE A 34 -8.11 -0.62 6.96
C PHE A 34 -6.61 -0.52 6.66
N VAL A 35 -5.95 0.42 7.33
CA VAL A 35 -4.50 0.65 7.24
C VAL A 35 -3.84 0.27 8.55
N GLU A 36 -2.86 -0.63 8.48
CA GLU A 36 -2.09 -1.05 9.64
C GLU A 36 -1.34 0.11 10.28
N ARG A 37 -1.29 0.16 11.62
CA ARG A 37 -0.61 1.22 12.37
C ARG A 37 0.82 1.49 11.92
N LYS A 38 1.59 0.44 11.65
CA LYS A 38 3.00 0.53 11.27
C LYS A 38 3.19 1.12 9.86
N ALA A 39 2.17 0.98 9.01
CA ALA A 39 2.19 1.50 7.65
C ALA A 39 1.71 2.96 7.55
N GLN A 40 1.02 3.47 8.57
CA GLN A 40 0.39 4.81 8.53
C GLN A 40 1.36 5.93 8.14
N LEU A 41 2.52 6.02 8.79
CA LEU A 41 3.50 7.08 8.51
C LEU A 41 4.07 6.99 7.09
N THR A 42 4.23 5.75 6.59
CA THR A 42 4.74 5.46 5.25
C THR A 42 3.70 5.79 4.17
N LEU A 43 2.42 5.65 4.49
CA LEU A 43 1.29 5.83 3.57
C LEU A 43 0.66 7.23 3.58
N VAL A 44 1.19 8.17 4.38
CA VAL A 44 0.63 9.53 4.44
C VAL A 44 0.78 10.21 3.08
N GLY A 45 -0.34 10.65 2.51
CA GLY A 45 -0.37 11.29 1.19
C GLY A 45 -0.33 10.30 0.02
N THR A 46 -0.35 8.99 0.29
CA THR A 46 -0.47 7.98 -0.75
C THR A 46 -1.90 7.97 -1.30
N GLU A 47 -2.01 8.01 -2.62
CA GLU A 47 -3.24 7.74 -3.35
C GLU A 47 -3.22 6.29 -3.83
N MET A 48 -4.36 5.61 -3.66
CA MET A 48 -4.57 4.24 -4.15
C MET A 48 -5.68 4.29 -5.19
N ASP A 49 -5.42 3.69 -6.34
CA ASP A 49 -6.39 3.56 -7.42
C ASP A 49 -6.51 2.10 -7.85
N TYR A 50 -7.62 1.74 -8.49
CA TYR A 50 -7.82 0.43 -9.10
C TYR A 50 -7.92 0.60 -10.60
N VAL A 51 -6.89 0.13 -11.30
CA VAL A 51 -6.82 0.22 -12.76
C VAL A 51 -7.31 -1.09 -13.34
N GLU A 52 -8.32 -1.01 -14.20
CA GLU A 52 -8.85 -2.13 -14.96
C GLU A 52 -8.55 -1.92 -16.45
N ASP A 53 -7.72 -2.80 -17.01
CA ASP A 53 -7.45 -2.89 -18.46
C ASP A 53 -7.98 -4.24 -18.99
N LYS A 54 -7.99 -4.40 -20.31
CA LYS A 54 -8.50 -5.60 -20.99
C LYS A 54 -7.74 -6.89 -20.62
N LEU A 55 -6.52 -6.77 -20.12
CA LEU A 55 -5.62 -7.90 -19.85
C LEU A 55 -5.32 -8.08 -18.36
N PHE A 56 -5.48 -7.05 -17.54
CA PHE A 56 -5.12 -7.08 -16.13
C PHE A 56 -5.97 -6.09 -15.36
N SER A 57 -6.07 -6.34 -14.05
CA SER A 57 -6.69 -5.43 -13.12
C SER A 57 -5.82 -5.40 -11.87
N GLU A 58 -5.37 -4.21 -11.48
CA GLU A 58 -4.42 -4.08 -10.38
C GLU A 58 -4.68 -2.83 -9.53
N PHE A 59 -4.27 -2.91 -8.27
CA PHE A 59 -4.22 -1.74 -7.41
C PHE A 59 -2.90 -1.00 -7.61
N VAL A 60 -3.00 0.28 -7.95
CA VAL A 60 -1.86 1.16 -8.16
C VAL A 60 -1.74 2.12 -6.98
N PHE A 61 -0.52 2.29 -6.48
CA PHE A 61 -0.22 3.15 -5.35
C PHE A 61 0.72 4.28 -5.76
N SER A 62 0.23 5.52 -5.69
CA SER A 62 1.02 6.73 -5.92
C SER A 62 1.38 7.35 -4.58
N ASN A 63 2.63 7.19 -4.14
CA ASN A 63 3.10 7.73 -2.86
C ASN A 63 4.16 8.82 -3.09
N PRO A 64 3.89 10.08 -2.73
CA PRO A 64 4.80 11.21 -2.97
C PRO A 64 6.09 11.11 -2.14
N ASN A 65 6.14 10.25 -1.11
CA ASN A 65 7.33 10.06 -0.29
C ASN A 65 8.32 9.06 -0.89
N ILE A 66 7.97 8.35 -1.96
CA ILE A 66 8.87 7.36 -2.58
C ILE A 66 10.03 8.08 -3.28
N LYS A 67 11.26 7.75 -2.88
CA LYS A 67 12.50 8.25 -3.52
C LYS A 67 12.98 7.37 -4.65
N GLY A 68 12.53 6.12 -4.72
CA GLY A 68 12.89 5.21 -5.80
C GLY A 68 12.14 3.89 -5.73
N THR A 69 11.83 3.34 -6.90
CA THR A 69 11.21 2.03 -7.07
C THR A 69 12.24 1.04 -7.64
N CYS A 70 12.11 -0.23 -7.29
CA CYS A 70 12.89 -1.28 -7.91
C CYS A 70 12.48 -1.40 -9.38
N GLY A 71 13.41 -1.74 -10.28
CA GLY A 71 13.14 -1.83 -11.73
C GLY A 71 12.07 -2.85 -12.12
N CYS A 72 11.75 -3.80 -11.25
CA CYS A 72 10.63 -4.73 -11.42
C CYS A 72 9.29 -4.22 -10.84
N GLY A 73 9.24 -3.03 -10.24
CA GLY A 73 8.04 -2.43 -9.64
C GLY A 73 7.60 -3.04 -8.30
N GLU A 74 8.20 -4.16 -7.89
CA GLU A 74 7.73 -4.95 -6.74
C GLU A 74 8.09 -4.38 -5.36
N SER A 75 8.96 -3.36 -5.31
CA SER A 75 9.34 -2.71 -4.06
C SER A 75 9.76 -1.26 -4.27
N PHE A 76 9.67 -0.47 -3.20
CA PHE A 76 9.99 0.95 -3.18
C PHE A 76 10.82 1.31 -1.95
N ASN A 77 11.51 2.44 -2.03
CA ASN A 77 12.20 3.07 -0.93
C ASN A 77 11.70 4.50 -0.74
N ILE A 78 11.72 4.94 0.52
CA ILE A 78 11.29 6.26 1.01
C ILE A 78 12.49 6.95 1.64
#